data_AF-A0A6M5YS18-F1
#
_entry.id   AF-A0A6M5YS18-F1
#
_cell.length_a   1.000
_cell.length_b   1.000
_cell.length_c   1.000
_cell.angle_alpha   90.00
_cell.angle_beta   90.00
_cell.angle_gamma   90.00
#
_symmetry.space_group_name_H-M   'P 1'
#
loop_
_entity.id
_entity.type
_entity.pdbx_description
1 polymer ?
#
loop_
_entity_poly.entity_id
_entity_poly.type
_entity_poly.pdbx_seq_one_letter_code
_entity_poly.pdbx_strand_id
1 'polypeptide(L)'
;MSAYGLVFAALAALAVATGALAREWVLRAGAAAVALSFLVVAVAYSGAGPRLLFKSPTGRRFVWAWGVHWPFFVFTAFAYHLSRLLTREAAHVRVAPNVFLGRRLSAREARHASAEGWLAVLDLAAELPEAPPLRTVTHYRSLPVLDATAMSLQELRAAVEWVTRHAASGPVYVHCALGHGRSAVVVAAYLIATGQAPDAPAALKHLRERRPGVRLHRSQRRVLDQFAGEG
;
A
#
# COMPACT_ATOMS: atom_id res chain seq x y z
N MET A 1 7.56 -16.43 -9.90
CA MET A 1 6.76 -16.27 -8.67
C MET A 1 7.52 -15.34 -7.72
N SER A 2 6.87 -14.33 -7.12
CA SER A 2 7.56 -13.44 -6.17
C SER A 2 7.91 -14.18 -4.86
N ALA A 3 8.86 -13.66 -4.07
CA ALA A 3 9.22 -14.25 -2.78
C ALA A 3 8.01 -14.36 -1.84
N TYR A 4 7.13 -13.35 -1.83
CA TYR A 4 5.87 -13.37 -1.08
C TYR A 4 4.91 -14.44 -1.61
N GLY A 5 4.82 -14.61 -2.93
CA GLY A 5 4.03 -15.69 -3.54
C GLY A 5 4.46 -17.08 -3.05
N LEU A 6 5.78 -17.33 -2.99
CA LEU A 6 6.34 -18.57 -2.44
C LEU A 6 6.03 -18.74 -0.95
N VAL A 7 6.19 -17.69 -0.15
CA VAL A 7 5.87 -17.73 1.28
C VAL A 7 4.40 -18.07 1.51
N PHE A 8 3.48 -17.38 0.84
CA PHE A 8 2.05 -17.66 1.00
C PHE A 8 1.65 -19.03 0.45
N ALA A 9 2.28 -19.53 -0.61
CA ALA A 9 2.07 -20.90 -1.09
C ALA A 9 2.54 -21.94 -0.07
N ALA A 10 3.71 -21.72 0.57
CA ALA A 10 4.21 -22.60 1.63
C ALA A 10 3.31 -22.57 2.88
N LEU A 11 2.84 -21.40 3.29
CA LEU A 11 1.89 -21.27 4.40
C LEU A 11 0.54 -21.93 4.09
N ALA A 12 0.07 -21.85 2.84
CA ALA A 12 -1.12 -22.56 2.40
C ALA A 12 -0.94 -24.08 2.46
N ALA A 13 0.21 -24.60 1.99
CA ALA A 13 0.53 -26.02 2.07
C ALA A 13 0.65 -26.52 3.51
N LEU A 14 1.27 -25.73 4.39
CA LEU A 14 1.33 -26.02 5.82
C LEU A 14 -0.08 -26.05 6.44
N ALA A 15 -0.94 -25.10 6.09
CA ALA A 15 -2.33 -25.09 6.56
C ALA A 15 -3.07 -26.36 6.12
N VAL A 16 -2.92 -26.79 4.85
CA VAL A 16 -3.49 -28.06 4.37
C VAL A 16 -2.99 -29.26 5.18
N ALA A 17 -1.68 -29.34 5.43
CA ALA A 17 -1.09 -30.42 6.22
C ALA A 17 -1.61 -30.44 7.66
N THR A 18 -1.69 -29.28 8.32
CA THR A 18 -2.25 -29.18 9.68
C THR A 18 -3.73 -29.56 9.72
N GLY A 19 -4.51 -29.19 8.71
CA GLY A 19 -5.91 -29.58 8.57
C GLY A 19 -6.07 -31.09 8.38
N ALA A 20 -5.22 -31.73 7.56
CA ALA A 20 -5.26 -33.18 7.34
C ALA A 20 -4.98 -33.99 8.63
N LEU A 21 -4.13 -33.46 9.51
CA LEU A 21 -3.80 -34.08 10.80
C LEU A 21 -4.81 -33.77 11.91
N ALA A 22 -5.66 -32.75 11.74
CA ALA A 22 -6.63 -32.36 12.75
C ALA A 22 -7.73 -33.41 12.91
N ARG A 23 -8.09 -33.73 14.16
CA ARG A 23 -9.20 -34.63 14.49
C ARG A 23 -10.54 -33.90 14.52
N GLU A 24 -10.54 -32.67 15.04
CA GLU A 24 -11.74 -31.85 15.17
C GLU A 24 -12.11 -31.15 13.86
N TRP A 25 -13.40 -31.20 13.49
CA TRP A 25 -13.91 -30.60 12.25
C TRP A 25 -13.70 -29.07 12.22
N VAL A 26 -13.76 -28.40 13.37
CA VAL A 26 -13.54 -26.94 13.49
C VAL A 26 -12.12 -26.57 13.07
N LEU A 27 -11.12 -27.35 13.52
CA LEU A 27 -9.73 -27.14 13.17
C LEU A 27 -9.48 -27.40 11.68
N ARG A 28 -10.14 -28.42 11.10
CA ARG A 28 -10.11 -28.68 9.65
C ARG A 28 -10.67 -27.52 8.85
N ALA A 29 -11.84 -27.02 9.25
CA ALA A 29 -12.50 -25.89 8.59
C ALA A 29 -11.65 -24.61 8.68
N GLY A 30 -11.08 -24.32 9.85
CA GLY A 30 -10.17 -23.19 10.05
C GLY A 30 -8.91 -23.31 9.17
N ALA A 31 -8.27 -24.48 9.16
CA ALA A 31 -7.11 -24.75 8.32
C ALA A 31 -7.42 -24.62 6.82
N ALA A 32 -8.59 -25.10 6.37
CA ALA A 32 -9.04 -24.95 4.99
C ALA A 32 -9.27 -23.47 4.61
N ALA A 33 -9.86 -22.67 5.52
CA ALA A 33 -10.04 -21.24 5.29
C ALA A 33 -8.69 -20.50 5.18
N VAL A 34 -7.71 -20.83 6.03
CA VAL A 34 -6.34 -20.30 5.95
C VAL A 34 -5.67 -20.71 4.64
N ALA A 35 -5.76 -21.99 4.27
CA ALA A 35 -5.19 -22.50 3.04
C ALA A 35 -5.76 -21.80 1.79
N LEU A 36 -7.09 -21.69 1.69
CA LEU A 36 -7.76 -20.99 0.60
C LEU A 36 -7.33 -19.53 0.53
N SER A 37 -7.35 -18.84 1.69
CA SER A 37 -6.96 -17.43 1.78
C SER A 37 -5.55 -17.19 1.26
N PHE A 38 -4.59 -17.97 1.76
CA PHE A 38 -3.18 -17.80 1.42
C PHE A 38 -2.87 -18.29 0.01
N LEU A 39 -3.58 -19.28 -0.52
CA LEU A 39 -3.45 -19.68 -1.92
C LEU A 39 -3.90 -18.55 -2.86
N VAL A 40 -5.05 -17.91 -2.61
CA VAL A 40 -5.52 -16.78 -3.42
C VAL A 40 -4.54 -15.60 -3.33
N VAL A 41 -3.99 -15.33 -2.14
CA VAL A 41 -2.93 -14.32 -1.95
C VAL A 41 -1.66 -14.70 -2.72
N ALA A 42 -1.25 -15.97 -2.71
CA ALA A 42 -0.09 -16.43 -3.47
C ALA A 42 -0.28 -16.23 -4.98
N VAL A 43 -1.47 -16.50 -5.51
CA VAL A 43 -1.84 -16.21 -6.91
C VAL A 43 -1.79 -14.71 -7.21
N ALA A 44 -2.28 -13.86 -6.30
CA ALA A 44 -2.17 -12.41 -6.43
C ALA A 44 -0.71 -11.96 -6.59
N TYR A 45 0.17 -12.46 -5.73
CA TYR A 45 1.61 -12.20 -5.73
C TYR A 45 2.38 -12.89 -6.87
N SER A 46 1.72 -13.75 -7.65
CA SER A 46 2.31 -14.46 -8.80
C SER A 46 2.03 -13.79 -10.14
N GLY A 47 1.20 -12.73 -10.17
CA GLY A 47 0.94 -11.94 -11.37
C GLY A 47 -0.53 -11.54 -11.56
N ALA A 48 -1.46 -12.20 -10.87
CA ALA A 48 -2.88 -11.83 -10.95
C ALA A 48 -3.18 -10.43 -10.34
N GLY A 49 -2.28 -9.96 -9.47
CA GLY A 49 -2.28 -8.59 -8.98
C GLY A 49 -3.29 -8.30 -7.87
N PRO A 50 -3.42 -7.01 -7.50
CA PRO A 50 -4.13 -6.58 -6.29
C PRO A 50 -5.65 -6.71 -6.36
N ARG A 51 -6.22 -6.98 -7.55
CA ARG A 51 -7.67 -7.16 -7.74
C ARG A 51 -8.21 -8.33 -6.93
N LEU A 52 -7.39 -9.35 -6.66
CA LEU A 52 -7.75 -10.50 -5.81
C LEU A 52 -7.85 -10.16 -4.32
N LEU A 53 -7.48 -8.95 -3.88
CA LEU A 53 -7.75 -8.49 -2.51
C LEU A 53 -9.07 -7.72 -2.37
N PHE A 54 -9.80 -7.57 -3.48
CA PHE A 54 -11.17 -7.07 -3.52
C PHE A 54 -11.37 -5.71 -2.81
N LYS A 55 -10.40 -4.80 -3.00
CA LYS A 55 -10.53 -3.41 -2.60
C LYS A 55 -11.23 -2.61 -3.71
N SER A 56 -12.28 -1.91 -3.33
CA SER A 56 -13.07 -1.03 -4.21
C SER A 56 -12.29 0.25 -4.55
N PRO A 57 -12.58 0.88 -5.71
CA PRO A 57 -12.10 2.22 -6.04
C PRO A 57 -12.45 3.28 -4.98
N THR A 58 -13.50 3.06 -4.17
CA THR A 58 -13.94 3.93 -3.06
C THR A 58 -13.12 3.74 -1.77
N GLY A 59 -12.09 2.89 -1.80
CA GLY A 59 -11.27 2.57 -0.63
C GLY A 59 -11.92 1.58 0.34
N ARG A 60 -13.20 1.23 0.11
CA ARG A 60 -13.90 0.18 0.85
C ARG A 60 -13.42 -1.19 0.42
N ARG A 61 -13.60 -2.17 1.30
CA ARG A 61 -13.47 -3.58 0.96
C ARG A 61 -14.84 -4.18 0.81
N PHE A 62 -15.03 -5.04 -0.19
CA PHE A 62 -16.29 -5.77 -0.34
C PHE A 62 -16.51 -6.72 0.86
N VAL A 63 -17.70 -6.73 1.43
CA VAL A 63 -18.00 -7.53 2.64
C VAL A 63 -17.81 -9.02 2.41
N TRP A 64 -18.18 -9.53 1.23
CA TRP A 64 -18.02 -10.93 0.86
C TRP A 64 -16.55 -11.37 0.80
N ALA A 65 -15.61 -10.43 0.59
CA ALA A 65 -14.18 -10.74 0.55
C ALA A 65 -13.68 -11.29 1.90
N TRP A 66 -14.37 -11.01 3.01
CA TRP A 66 -14.06 -11.61 4.31
C TRP A 66 -14.25 -13.13 4.32
N GLY A 67 -15.21 -13.68 3.55
CA GLY A 67 -15.39 -15.13 3.46
C GLY A 67 -14.14 -15.85 2.94
N VAL A 68 -13.40 -15.21 2.02
CA VAL A 68 -12.17 -15.77 1.41
C VAL A 68 -10.90 -15.34 2.16
N HIS A 69 -10.86 -14.10 2.62
CA HIS A 69 -9.62 -13.46 3.06
C HIS A 69 -9.57 -13.07 4.53
N TRP A 70 -10.53 -13.48 5.37
CA TRP A 70 -10.48 -13.12 6.80
C TRP A 70 -9.13 -13.44 7.48
N PRO A 71 -8.45 -14.58 7.26
CA PRO A 71 -7.20 -14.87 7.95
C PRO A 71 -6.10 -13.87 7.56
N PHE A 72 -5.98 -13.62 6.25
CA PHE A 72 -5.04 -12.65 5.72
C PHE A 72 -5.36 -11.23 6.18
N PHE A 73 -6.64 -10.82 6.21
CA PHE A 73 -7.03 -9.49 6.65
C PHE A 73 -6.84 -9.26 8.15
N VAL A 74 -7.10 -10.27 8.98
CA VAL A 74 -6.78 -10.23 10.40
C VAL A 74 -5.28 -10.08 10.58
N PHE A 75 -4.48 -10.88 9.85
CA PHE A 75 -3.02 -10.78 9.88
C PHE A 75 -2.51 -9.40 9.45
N THR A 76 -2.98 -8.84 8.34
CA THR A 76 -2.51 -7.52 7.86
C THR A 76 -2.96 -6.39 8.76
N ALA A 77 -4.19 -6.44 9.30
CA ALA A 77 -4.66 -5.48 10.29
C ALA A 77 -3.80 -5.55 11.56
N PHE A 78 -3.57 -6.75 12.09
CA PHE A 78 -2.71 -6.96 13.26
C PHE A 78 -1.29 -6.45 13.03
N ALA A 79 -0.64 -6.84 11.92
CA ALA A 79 0.70 -6.39 11.59
C ALA A 79 0.79 -4.86 11.46
N TYR A 80 -0.20 -4.23 10.83
CA TYR A 80 -0.29 -2.77 10.74
C TYR A 80 -0.48 -2.11 12.11
N HIS A 81 -1.37 -2.64 12.96
CA HIS A 81 -1.58 -2.12 14.31
C HIS A 81 -0.32 -2.26 15.16
N LEU A 82 0.35 -3.41 15.11
CA LEU A 82 1.60 -3.64 15.80
C LEU A 82 2.69 -2.68 15.30
N SER A 83 2.86 -2.55 13.98
CA SER A 83 3.82 -1.61 13.39
C SER A 83 3.57 -0.17 13.86
N ARG A 84 2.30 0.26 13.97
CA ARG A 84 1.94 1.59 14.50
C ARG A 84 2.30 1.78 15.97
N LEU A 85 2.24 0.74 16.78
CA LEU A 85 2.60 0.80 18.20
C LEU A 85 4.11 0.80 18.40
N LEU A 86 4.84 0.11 17.51
CA LEU A 86 6.29 0.00 17.58
C LEU A 86 7.04 1.16 16.92
N THR A 87 6.46 1.78 15.88
CA THR A 87 7.08 2.91 15.19
C THR A 87 6.87 4.23 15.92
N ARG A 88 7.93 5.03 16.04
CA ARG A 88 7.88 6.42 16.52
C ARG A 88 7.90 7.44 15.38
N GLU A 89 7.90 6.99 14.14
CA GLU A 89 7.90 7.85 12.97
C GLU A 89 6.56 8.59 12.83
N ALA A 90 6.61 9.84 12.39
CA ALA A 90 5.41 10.64 12.10
C ALA A 90 4.47 9.91 11.13
N ALA A 91 3.16 10.10 11.29
CA ALA A 91 2.18 9.41 10.46
C ALA A 91 2.24 9.84 8.98
N HIS A 92 2.56 11.11 8.75
CA HIS A 92 2.79 11.72 7.45
C HIS A 92 3.78 12.89 7.59
N VAL A 93 4.40 13.27 6.47
CA VAL A 93 5.34 14.40 6.39
C VAL A 93 5.14 15.16 5.09
N ARG A 94 5.31 16.48 5.13
CA ARG A 94 5.32 17.31 3.92
C ARG A 94 6.66 17.18 3.21
N VAL A 95 6.65 16.76 1.96
CA VAL A 95 7.87 16.53 1.16
C VAL A 95 8.08 17.60 0.09
N ALA A 96 7.02 18.27 -0.34
CA ALA A 96 7.05 19.37 -1.29
C ALA A 96 5.88 20.33 -0.99
N PRO A 97 5.82 21.51 -1.63
CA PRO A 97 4.62 22.33 -1.59
C PRO A 97 3.37 21.49 -1.93
N ASN A 98 2.38 21.48 -1.04
CA ASN A 98 1.14 20.73 -1.17
C ASN A 98 1.26 19.20 -1.33
N VAL A 99 2.42 18.57 -1.11
CA VAL A 99 2.54 17.11 -1.21
C VAL A 99 3.00 16.50 0.11
N PHE A 100 2.21 15.54 0.58
CA PHE A 100 2.43 14.83 1.83
C PHE A 100 2.61 13.34 1.56
N LEU A 101 3.63 12.75 2.19
CA LEU A 101 3.93 11.32 2.15
C LEU A 101 3.66 10.70 3.52
N GLY A 102 2.94 9.59 3.57
CA GLY A 102 2.70 8.93 4.85
C GLY A 102 2.26 7.48 4.78
N ARG A 103 1.92 6.97 5.97
CA ARG A 103 1.31 5.65 6.17
C ARG A 103 -0.21 5.76 6.18
N ARG A 104 -0.92 4.63 6.10
CA ARG A 104 -2.36 4.65 6.33
C ARG A 104 -2.64 5.26 7.71
N LEU A 105 -3.68 6.08 7.82
CA LEU A 105 -4.08 6.73 9.08
C LEU A 105 -5.25 6.00 9.73
N SER A 106 -5.28 5.93 11.06
CA SER A 106 -6.50 5.54 11.77
C SER A 106 -7.61 6.57 11.55
N ALA A 107 -8.87 6.21 11.79
CA ALA A 107 -9.97 7.17 11.68
C ALA A 107 -9.81 8.38 12.62
N ARG A 108 -9.19 8.19 13.79
CA ARG A 108 -8.90 9.28 14.73
C ARG A 108 -7.80 10.21 14.20
N GLU A 109 -6.70 9.63 13.72
CA GLU A 109 -5.60 10.39 13.10
C GLU A 109 -6.09 11.17 11.88
N ALA A 110 -6.90 10.54 11.01
CA ALA A 110 -7.46 11.19 9.83
C ALA A 110 -8.37 12.36 10.21
N ARG A 111 -9.22 12.23 11.25
CA ARG A 111 -10.04 13.35 11.74
C ARG A 111 -9.20 14.49 12.30
N HIS A 112 -8.09 14.19 12.96
CA HIS A 112 -7.21 15.22 13.50
C HIS A 112 -6.42 15.91 12.38
N ALA A 113 -5.95 15.12 11.40
CA ALA A 113 -5.26 15.62 10.22
C ALA A 113 -6.19 16.34 9.23
N SER A 114 -7.51 16.38 9.45
CA SER A 114 -8.42 17.24 8.67
C SER A 114 -8.01 18.71 8.70
N ALA A 115 -7.29 19.14 9.74
CA ALA A 115 -6.70 20.47 9.83
C ALA A 115 -5.69 20.77 8.69
N GLU A 116 -5.07 19.75 8.10
CA GLU A 116 -4.20 19.88 6.92
C GLU A 116 -4.99 20.23 5.65
N GLY A 117 -6.33 20.10 5.67
CA GLY A 117 -7.19 20.49 4.56
C GLY A 117 -6.89 19.75 3.24
N TRP A 118 -6.59 18.45 3.31
CA TRP A 118 -6.30 17.66 2.11
C TRP A 118 -7.42 17.75 1.08
N LEU A 119 -7.07 18.32 -0.08
CA LEU A 119 -7.92 18.39 -1.25
C LEU A 119 -8.02 17.03 -1.93
N ALA A 120 -6.93 16.26 -1.90
CA ALA A 120 -6.82 14.98 -2.60
C ALA A 120 -6.08 13.93 -1.76
N VAL A 121 -6.47 12.66 -1.92
CA VAL A 121 -5.82 11.51 -1.27
C VAL A 121 -5.58 10.41 -2.30
N LEU A 122 -4.33 9.98 -2.44
CA LEU A 122 -3.93 8.82 -3.23
C LEU A 122 -3.54 7.66 -2.31
N ASP A 123 -4.38 6.62 -2.31
CA ASP A 123 -4.25 5.43 -1.49
C ASP A 123 -3.74 4.25 -2.33
N LEU A 124 -2.53 3.78 -2.00
CA LEU A 124 -1.85 2.70 -2.71
C LEU A 124 -1.93 1.34 -2.00
N ALA A 125 -2.58 1.26 -0.84
CA ALA A 125 -2.67 0.01 -0.08
C ALA A 125 -3.73 -0.91 -0.68
N ALA A 126 -3.41 -2.15 -1.05
CA ALA A 126 -4.41 -3.11 -1.51
C ALA A 126 -5.03 -3.90 -0.34
N GLU A 127 -4.23 -4.13 0.69
CA GLU A 127 -4.44 -5.05 1.79
C GLU A 127 -5.19 -4.48 2.99
N LEU A 128 -5.45 -3.18 3.02
CA LEU A 128 -6.16 -2.48 4.09
C LEU A 128 -7.25 -1.57 3.50
N PRO A 129 -8.48 -1.54 4.07
CA PRO A 129 -9.51 -0.59 3.65
C PRO A 129 -9.14 0.82 4.13
N GLU A 130 -9.57 1.85 3.42
CA GLU A 130 -9.29 3.23 3.80
C GLU A 130 -10.07 3.68 5.06
N ALA A 131 -9.49 4.59 5.82
CA ALA A 131 -10.12 5.28 6.94
C ALA A 131 -11.34 6.08 6.47
N PRO A 132 -12.51 5.93 7.13
CA PRO A 132 -13.73 6.61 6.71
C PRO A 132 -13.61 8.11 6.41
N PRO A 133 -12.89 8.92 7.23
CA PRO A 133 -12.75 10.35 6.95
C PRO A 133 -11.98 10.69 5.66
N LEU A 134 -11.06 9.82 5.23
CA LEU A 134 -10.27 10.06 4.01
C LEU A 134 -11.04 9.69 2.74
N ARG A 135 -12.01 8.77 2.84
CA ARG A 135 -12.85 8.37 1.70
C ARG A 135 -13.82 9.47 1.25
N THR A 136 -14.06 10.46 2.10
CA THR A 136 -14.96 11.59 1.83
C THR A 136 -14.20 12.83 1.36
N VAL A 137 -12.87 12.76 1.23
CA VAL A 137 -12.08 13.83 0.63
C VAL A 137 -12.46 13.99 -0.84
N THR A 138 -12.57 15.24 -1.29
CA THR A 138 -13.06 15.64 -2.62
C THR A 138 -12.45 14.82 -3.75
N HIS A 139 -11.13 14.65 -3.74
CA HIS A 139 -10.41 13.88 -4.74
C HIS A 139 -9.73 12.67 -4.11
N TYR A 140 -10.53 11.75 -3.55
CA TYR A 140 -10.03 10.44 -3.13
C TYR A 140 -9.83 9.51 -4.34
N ARG A 141 -8.67 8.86 -4.43
CA ARG A 141 -8.36 7.84 -5.43
C ARG A 141 -7.66 6.64 -4.79
N SER A 142 -8.28 5.47 -4.92
CA SER A 142 -7.64 4.18 -4.63
C SER A 142 -6.92 3.67 -5.88
N LEU A 143 -5.60 3.45 -5.78
CA LEU A 143 -4.77 2.77 -6.78
C LEU A 143 -4.08 1.57 -6.10
N PRO A 144 -4.78 0.44 -5.91
CA PRO A 144 -4.26 -0.67 -5.13
C PRO A 144 -2.97 -1.22 -5.74
N VAL A 145 -1.91 -1.34 -4.94
CA VAL A 145 -0.66 -2.03 -5.30
C VAL A 145 -0.32 -3.01 -4.19
N LEU A 146 0.02 -4.26 -4.55
CA LEU A 146 0.45 -5.25 -3.57
C LEU A 146 1.72 -4.77 -2.85
N ASP A 147 1.84 -5.11 -1.57
CA ASP A 147 3.02 -4.71 -0.82
C ASP A 147 4.29 -5.35 -1.41
N ALA A 148 5.43 -4.67 -1.30
CA ALA A 148 6.70 -5.09 -1.92
C ALA A 148 6.71 -5.27 -3.46
N THR A 149 5.59 -5.06 -4.16
CA THR A 149 5.54 -5.05 -5.63
C THR A 149 5.63 -3.63 -6.17
N ALA A 150 5.85 -3.51 -7.48
CA ALA A 150 5.81 -2.25 -8.20
C ALA A 150 4.52 -2.14 -9.00
N MET A 151 4.05 -0.90 -9.19
CA MET A 151 3.11 -0.58 -10.27
C MET A 151 3.85 -0.57 -11.61
N SER A 152 3.12 -0.66 -12.72
CA SER A 152 3.69 -0.45 -14.05
C SER A 152 4.18 0.99 -14.22
N LEU A 153 5.07 1.22 -15.18
CA LEU A 153 5.55 2.56 -15.48
C LEU A 153 4.40 3.50 -15.92
N GLN A 154 3.44 2.97 -16.69
CA GLN A 154 2.27 3.74 -17.11
C GLN A 154 1.39 4.15 -15.93
N GLU A 155 1.16 3.24 -14.97
CA GLU A 155 0.45 3.57 -13.73
C GLU A 155 1.22 4.60 -12.89
N LEU A 156 2.55 4.51 -12.85
CA LEU A 156 3.38 5.50 -12.16
C LEU A 156 3.24 6.89 -12.80
N ARG A 157 3.33 7.00 -14.13
CA ARG A 157 3.11 8.26 -14.86
C ARG A 157 1.72 8.83 -14.55
N ALA A 158 0.67 8.01 -14.68
CA ALA A 158 -0.70 8.43 -14.40
C ALA A 158 -0.92 8.83 -12.92
N ALA A 159 -0.19 8.22 -11.99
CA ALA A 159 -0.21 8.60 -10.59
C ALA A 159 0.49 9.95 -10.37
N VAL A 160 1.67 10.15 -10.97
CA VAL A 160 2.42 11.41 -10.89
C VAL A 160 1.62 12.56 -11.50
N GLU A 161 1.08 12.41 -12.71
CA GLU A 161 0.22 13.40 -13.35
C GLU A 161 -0.99 13.77 -12.48
N TRP A 162 -1.60 12.76 -11.85
CA TRP A 162 -2.72 12.98 -10.94
C TRP A 162 -2.28 13.77 -9.69
N VAL A 163 -1.14 13.43 -9.07
CA VAL A 163 -0.62 14.19 -7.92
C VAL A 163 -0.27 15.62 -8.33
N THR A 164 0.44 15.82 -9.44
CA THR A 164 0.82 17.15 -9.95
C THR A 164 -0.39 18.04 -10.18
N ARG A 165 -1.44 17.52 -10.82
CA ARG A 165 -2.66 18.27 -11.09
C ARG A 165 -3.32 18.79 -9.81
N HIS A 166 -3.45 17.94 -8.79
CA HIS A 166 -4.14 18.33 -7.55
C HIS A 166 -3.26 19.16 -6.63
N ALA A 167 -1.94 18.92 -6.62
CA ALA A 167 -0.97 19.69 -5.83
C ALA A 167 -0.90 21.16 -6.28
N ALA A 168 -1.22 21.44 -7.54
CA ALA A 168 -1.35 22.81 -8.05
C ALA A 168 -2.52 23.58 -7.40
N SER A 169 -3.57 22.88 -6.95
CA SER A 169 -4.78 23.49 -6.39
C SER A 169 -4.90 23.37 -4.88
N GLY A 170 -4.18 22.44 -4.25
CA GLY A 170 -4.22 22.27 -2.79
C GLY A 170 -3.50 21.01 -2.28
N PRO A 171 -3.51 20.79 -0.96
CA PRO A 171 -2.77 19.70 -0.33
C PRO A 171 -3.20 18.30 -0.80
N VAL A 172 -2.22 17.48 -1.19
CA VAL A 172 -2.36 16.10 -1.66
C VAL A 172 -1.67 15.16 -0.69
N TYR A 173 -2.39 14.16 -0.22
CA TYR A 173 -1.87 13.11 0.64
C TYR A 173 -1.65 11.80 -0.13
N VAL A 174 -0.40 11.33 -0.18
CA VAL A 174 -0.03 10.07 -0.84
C VAL A 174 0.43 9.07 0.21
N HIS A 175 -0.24 7.92 0.28
CA HIS A 175 0.12 6.89 1.27
C HIS A 175 -0.04 5.46 0.76
N CYS A 176 0.56 4.53 1.50
CA CYS A 176 0.30 3.10 1.41
C CYS A 176 0.05 2.57 2.83
N ALA A 177 0.35 1.30 3.16
CA ALA A 177 0.16 0.82 4.53
C ALA A 177 1.12 1.49 5.52
N LEU A 178 2.43 1.43 5.28
CA LEU A 178 3.47 1.97 6.17
C LEU A 178 4.15 3.24 5.65
N GLY A 179 3.89 3.61 4.40
CA GLY A 179 4.45 4.84 3.82
C GLY A 179 5.92 4.76 3.42
N HIS A 180 6.45 3.57 3.15
CA HIS A 180 7.90 3.36 2.94
C HIS A 180 8.29 2.91 1.54
N GLY A 181 7.38 2.22 0.84
CA GLY A 181 7.62 1.64 -0.49
C GLY A 181 6.76 2.29 -1.57
N ARG A 182 5.55 1.75 -1.77
CA ARG A 182 4.62 2.12 -2.85
C ARG A 182 4.38 3.63 -2.97
N SER A 183 4.03 4.30 -1.88
CA SER A 183 3.81 5.75 -1.88
C SER A 183 5.09 6.54 -2.06
N ALA A 184 6.22 6.05 -1.53
CA ALA A 184 7.51 6.70 -1.72
C ALA A 184 7.95 6.67 -3.19
N VAL A 185 7.63 5.61 -3.96
CA VAL A 185 7.87 5.57 -5.41
C VAL A 185 7.15 6.70 -6.13
N VAL A 186 5.84 6.85 -5.89
CA VAL A 186 5.02 7.88 -6.56
C VAL A 186 5.52 9.27 -6.20
N VAL A 187 5.79 9.52 -4.92
CA VAL A 187 6.27 10.83 -4.47
C VAL A 187 7.69 11.10 -5.01
N ALA A 188 8.59 10.11 -5.04
CA ALA A 188 9.91 10.30 -5.62
C ALA A 188 9.84 10.63 -7.12
N ALA A 189 9.00 9.92 -7.87
CA ALA A 189 8.77 10.20 -9.28
C ALA A 189 8.15 11.60 -9.51
N TYR A 190 7.26 12.04 -8.61
CA TYR A 190 6.73 13.41 -8.62
C TYR A 190 7.84 14.46 -8.41
N LEU A 191 8.75 14.25 -7.46
CA LEU A 191 9.87 15.18 -7.22
C LEU A 191 10.76 15.30 -8.47
N ILE A 192 10.99 14.19 -9.17
CA ILE A 192 11.77 14.18 -10.42
C ILE A 192 11.02 14.92 -11.53
N ALA A 193 9.76 14.55 -11.76
CA ALA A 193 8.93 15.14 -12.82
C ALA A 193 8.69 16.65 -12.66
N THR A 194 8.79 17.18 -11.44
CA THR A 194 8.63 18.61 -11.13
C THR A 194 9.95 19.35 -10.97
N GLY A 195 11.09 18.71 -11.28
CA GLY A 195 12.42 19.32 -11.18
C GLY A 195 12.90 19.59 -9.75
N GLN A 196 12.22 19.05 -8.74
CA GLN A 196 12.60 19.18 -7.32
C GLN A 196 13.70 18.19 -6.91
N ALA A 197 13.93 17.16 -7.72
CA ALA A 197 15.07 16.26 -7.60
C ALA A 197 15.60 15.91 -9.00
N PRO A 198 16.93 15.90 -9.22
CA PRO A 198 17.50 15.61 -10.53
C PRO A 198 17.39 14.13 -10.93
N ASP A 199 17.36 13.21 -9.96
CA ASP A 199 17.36 11.78 -10.21
C ASP A 199 16.71 10.97 -9.06
N ALA A 200 16.60 9.65 -9.27
CA ALA A 200 16.06 8.73 -8.26
C ALA A 200 16.86 8.70 -6.94
N PRO A 201 18.20 8.65 -6.94
CA PRO A 201 18.99 8.80 -5.71
C PRO A 201 18.69 10.07 -4.90
N ALA A 202 18.67 11.23 -5.54
CA ALA A 202 18.42 12.51 -4.89
C ALA A 202 16.99 12.60 -4.34
N ALA A 203 16.00 12.15 -5.11
CA ALA A 203 14.62 12.09 -4.66
C ALA A 203 14.48 11.20 -3.41
N LEU A 204 15.07 10.00 -3.42
CA LEU A 204 15.03 9.09 -2.28
C LEU A 204 15.80 9.62 -1.07
N LYS A 205 16.91 10.34 -1.27
CA LYS A 205 17.63 11.01 -0.19
C LYS A 205 16.73 12.05 0.48
N HIS A 206 16.12 12.95 -0.30
CA HIS A 206 15.20 13.97 0.19
C HIS A 206 14.01 13.39 0.97
N LEU A 207 13.46 12.26 0.50
CA LEU A 207 12.39 11.56 1.22
C LEU A 207 12.87 10.97 2.55
N ARG A 208 14.06 10.36 2.59
CA ARG A 208 14.61 9.73 3.81
C ARG A 208 14.97 10.75 4.89
N GLU A 209 15.38 11.94 4.51
CA GLU A 209 15.63 13.04 5.46
C GLU A 209 14.37 13.41 6.27
N ARG A 210 13.19 13.25 5.67
CA ARG A 210 11.90 13.55 6.30
C ARG A 210 11.21 12.31 6.86
N ARG A 211 11.43 11.15 6.24
CA ARG A 211 10.81 9.86 6.56
C ARG A 211 11.86 8.74 6.47
N PRO A 212 12.68 8.53 7.51
CA PRO A 212 13.81 7.59 7.47
C PRO A 212 13.42 6.14 7.11
N GLY A 213 12.18 5.73 7.34
CA GLY A 213 11.70 4.39 6.97
C GLY A 213 11.59 4.15 5.46
N VAL A 214 11.72 5.17 4.61
CA VAL A 214 11.62 5.02 3.14
C VAL A 214 12.67 4.06 2.60
N ARG A 215 12.19 2.89 2.15
CA ARG A 215 12.97 1.80 1.61
C ARG A 215 12.21 1.10 0.50
N LEU A 216 12.69 1.28 -0.73
CA LEU A 216 12.10 0.65 -1.89
C LEU A 216 12.55 -0.80 -2.04
N HIS A 217 11.63 -1.67 -2.45
CA HIS A 217 11.97 -2.99 -2.95
C HIS A 217 12.67 -2.89 -4.32
N ARG A 218 13.39 -3.95 -4.73
CA ARG A 218 14.13 -3.95 -6.01
C ARG A 218 13.25 -3.64 -7.22
N SER A 219 12.01 -4.18 -7.26
CA SER A 219 11.03 -3.91 -8.31
C SER A 219 10.59 -2.44 -8.32
N GLN A 220 10.33 -1.87 -7.15
CA GLN A 220 9.95 -0.47 -6.96
C GLN A 220 11.08 0.49 -7.35
N ARG A 221 12.32 0.14 -7.01
CA ARG A 221 13.50 0.90 -7.41
C ARG A 221 13.66 0.89 -8.94
N ARG A 222 13.51 -0.28 -9.57
CA ARG A 222 13.62 -0.43 -11.02
C ARG A 222 12.62 0.45 -11.79
N VAL A 223 11.36 0.49 -11.38
CA VAL A 223 10.36 1.33 -12.07
C VAL A 223 10.64 2.82 -11.87
N LEU A 224 11.17 3.22 -10.70
CA LEU A 224 11.58 4.61 -10.46
C LEU A 224 12.80 5.00 -11.30
N ASP A 225 13.80 4.12 -11.42
CA ASP A 225 14.97 4.36 -12.27
C ASP A 225 14.56 4.43 -13.76
N GLN A 226 13.62 3.58 -14.20
CA GLN A 226 13.08 3.63 -15.56
C GLN A 226 12.33 4.94 -15.81
N PHE A 227 11.54 5.42 -14.84
CA PHE A 227 10.88 6.72 -14.92
C PHE A 227 11.89 7.88 -14.99
N ALA A 228 12.97 7.82 -14.22
CA ALA A 228 13.99 8.87 -14.18
C ALA A 228 14.84 8.94 -15.46
N GLY A 229 15.09 7.82 -16.12
CA GLY A 229 15.90 7.74 -17.35
C GLY A 229 15.21 8.24 -18.62
N GLU A 230 13.95 8.70 -18.53
CA GLU A 230 13.20 9.27 -19.66
C GLU A 230 13.27 10.79 -19.74
N GLY A 231 13.89 11.45 -18.75
CA GLY A 231 14.01 12.91 -18.63
C GLY A 231 15.34 13.47 -19.10
#